data_AF-A0A5C2HK80-F1
#
_entry.id   AF-A0A5C2HK80-F1
#
_cell.length_a   1.000
_cell.length_b   1.000
_cell.length_c   1.000
_cell.angle_alpha   90.00
_cell.angle_beta   90.00
_cell.angle_gamma   90.00
#
_symmetry.space_group_name_H-M   'P 1'
#
loop_
_entity.id
_entity.type
_entity.pdbx_description
1 polymer ?
#
loop_
_entity_poly.entity_id
_entity_poly.type
_entity_poly.pdbx_seq_one_letter_code
_entity_poly.pdbx_strand_id
1 'polypeptide(L)'
;MADIAPHRADIAGHGVHSARPVLNGYPKGRCFYGYREISILYGSDTPADVDHLFPHKLKRCDDGKPIDGVANLVLACTDCNRGAQGKFDQIPALPLLERLHTRNEYLIRSHHPLQTGASREKRQNYLQDAYNCATVFTGSWQKWQPRAEGVAVF
;
A
#
# COMPACT_ATOMS: atom_id res chain seq x y z
N MET A 1 -7.58 5.97 48.90
CA MET A 1 -8.01 5.03 47.84
C MET A 1 -8.77 5.86 46.83
N ALA A 2 -8.16 6.16 45.69
CA ALA A 2 -8.77 6.96 44.64
C ALA A 2 -8.80 6.12 43.36
N ASP A 3 -9.98 6.08 42.76
CA ASP A 3 -10.38 5.28 41.61
C ASP A 3 -9.54 5.54 40.36
N ILE A 4 -9.21 4.46 39.64
CA ILE A 4 -8.64 4.51 38.28
C ILE A 4 -9.69 3.98 37.32
N ALA A 5 -10.24 4.87 36.49
CA ALA A 5 -10.94 4.56 35.25
C ALA A 5 -10.63 5.69 34.23
N PRO A 6 -10.77 5.43 32.92
CA PRO A 6 -9.66 5.36 31.99
C PRO A 6 -9.45 6.66 31.19
N HIS A 7 -8.20 6.92 30.84
CA HIS A 7 -7.87 8.03 29.95
C HIS A 7 -8.32 7.69 28.51
N ARG A 8 -9.49 8.21 28.13
CA ARG A 8 -9.84 8.45 26.73
C ARG A 8 -8.80 9.42 26.15
N ALA A 9 -8.16 9.01 25.07
CA ALA A 9 -7.47 9.93 24.16
C ALA A 9 -8.28 9.95 22.87
N ASP A 10 -9.03 11.03 22.71
CA ASP A 10 -9.73 11.39 21.49
C ASP A 10 -8.97 12.57 20.83
N ILE A 11 -8.87 12.48 19.50
CA ILE A 11 -8.77 13.57 18.51
C ILE A 11 -7.38 13.92 17.89
N ALA A 12 -7.42 13.88 16.55
CA ALA A 12 -6.69 14.65 15.54
C ALA A 12 -5.31 14.18 15.08
N GLY A 13 -5.33 13.32 14.05
CA GLY A 13 -4.20 13.05 13.16
C GLY A 13 -4.50 11.91 12.20
N HIS A 14 -5.45 12.10 11.26
CA HIS A 14 -5.69 11.14 10.17
C HIS A 14 -4.53 11.16 9.18
N GLY A 15 -3.41 10.57 9.61
CA GLY A 15 -2.18 10.46 8.85
C GLY A 15 -1.79 8.99 8.69
N VAL A 16 -1.30 8.69 7.49
CA VAL A 16 -0.53 7.54 6.97
C VAL A 16 0.21 6.65 8.00
N HIS A 17 0.53 7.16 9.20
CA HIS A 17 1.19 6.45 10.29
C HIS A 17 0.31 5.36 10.95
N SER A 18 -1.02 5.54 11.02
CA SER A 18 -1.93 4.56 11.64
C SER A 18 -2.05 3.24 10.88
N ALA A 19 -1.61 3.18 9.60
CA ALA A 19 -1.72 1.99 8.76
C ALA A 19 -0.55 1.02 8.95
N ARG A 20 0.59 1.45 9.52
CA ARG A 20 1.81 0.63 9.61
C ARG A 20 1.61 -0.72 10.30
N PRO A 21 0.89 -0.83 11.43
CA PRO A 21 0.65 -2.12 12.07
C PRO A 21 -0.22 -3.05 11.22
N VAL A 22 -1.26 -2.51 10.57
CA VAL A 22 -2.17 -3.27 9.70
C VAL A 22 -1.44 -3.80 8.47
N LEU A 23 -0.54 -2.99 7.89
CA LEU A 23 0.25 -3.36 6.72
C LEU A 23 1.40 -4.32 7.04
N ASN A 24 1.90 -4.33 8.28
CA ASN A 24 2.99 -5.22 8.69
C ASN A 24 2.57 -6.70 8.78
N GLY A 25 1.27 -6.98 8.96
CA GLY A 25 0.74 -8.35 8.98
C GLY A 25 1.00 -9.14 7.70
N TYR A 26 1.27 -8.46 6.58
CA TYR A 26 1.53 -9.05 5.27
C TYR A 26 2.26 -8.03 4.38
N PRO A 27 3.61 -7.93 4.46
CA PRO A 27 4.56 -8.95 3.98
C PRO A 27 5.54 -9.51 5.05
N LYS A 28 5.18 -9.49 6.34
CA LYS A 28 6.03 -9.97 7.45
C LYS A 28 7.41 -9.29 7.51
N GLY A 29 7.44 -7.95 7.55
CA GLY A 29 8.71 -7.20 7.61
C GLY A 29 9.54 -7.24 6.32
N ARG A 30 8.90 -7.43 5.16
CA ARG A 30 9.57 -7.30 3.85
C ARG A 30 8.97 -6.20 3.01
N CYS A 31 9.80 -5.55 2.21
CA CYS A 31 9.41 -4.55 1.23
C CYS A 31 8.44 -5.16 0.22
N PHE A 32 7.28 -4.52 0.05
CA PHE A 32 6.26 -4.94 -0.90
C PHE A 32 6.81 -5.02 -2.33
N TYR A 33 7.76 -4.15 -2.69
CA TYR A 33 8.32 -4.05 -4.04
C TYR A 33 9.45 -5.05 -4.27
N GLY A 34 10.57 -4.88 -3.55
CA GLY A 34 11.83 -5.59 -3.79
C GLY A 34 12.09 -6.78 -2.85
N TYR A 35 11.18 -7.10 -1.93
CA TYR A 35 11.28 -8.21 -0.97
C TYR A 35 12.42 -8.15 0.07
N ARG A 36 13.25 -7.11 0.07
CA ARG A 36 14.25 -6.92 1.12
C ARG A 36 13.59 -6.71 2.48
N GLU A 37 14.31 -7.04 3.55
CA GLU A 37 13.84 -6.83 4.91
C GLU A 37 13.66 -5.34 5.21
N ILE A 38 12.60 -5.03 5.96
CA ILE A 38 12.24 -3.70 6.44
C ILE A 38 11.66 -3.78 7.84
N SER A 39 11.73 -2.68 8.56
CA SER A 39 11.28 -2.54 9.93
C SER A 39 10.42 -1.30 10.08
N ILE A 40 9.27 -1.46 10.75
CA ILE A 40 8.43 -0.33 11.14
C ILE A 40 8.92 0.34 12.43
N LEU A 41 9.94 -0.23 13.09
CA LEU A 41 10.49 0.31 14.33
C LEU A 41 11.32 1.56 14.05
N TYR A 42 11.11 2.58 14.89
CA TYR A 42 11.87 3.82 14.80
C TYR A 42 13.36 3.56 15.08
N GLY A 43 14.24 4.20 14.31
CA GLY A 43 15.70 4.05 14.47
C GLY A 43 16.30 2.75 13.93
N SER A 44 15.53 1.92 13.22
CA SER A 44 16.07 0.72 12.57
C SER A 44 16.94 1.06 11.36
N ASP A 45 17.97 0.23 11.11
CA ASP A 45 18.83 0.30 9.91
C ASP A 45 18.08 -0.03 8.60
N THR A 46 16.89 -0.63 8.68
CA THR A 46 16.07 -1.01 7.53
C THR A 46 14.68 -0.35 7.58
N PRO A 47 14.58 0.99 7.62
CA PRO A 47 13.31 1.67 7.86
C PRO A 47 12.28 1.40 6.75
N ALA A 48 11.04 1.17 7.15
CA ALA A 48 9.89 1.02 6.28
C ALA A 48 9.20 2.38 6.03
N ASP A 49 8.99 2.69 4.76
CA ASP A 49 8.09 3.75 4.31
C ASP A 49 6.70 3.20 4.00
N VAL A 50 5.70 4.07 4.11
CA VAL A 50 4.36 3.81 3.57
C VAL A 50 4.27 4.49 2.21
N ASP A 51 3.93 3.72 1.18
CA ASP A 51 3.74 4.20 -0.19
C ASP A 51 2.33 3.91 -0.69
N HIS A 52 1.83 4.73 -1.62
CA HIS A 52 0.60 4.47 -2.35
C HIS A 52 0.95 3.76 -3.65
N LEU A 53 0.45 2.54 -3.88
CA LEU A 53 0.72 1.83 -5.13
C LEU A 53 0.23 2.67 -6.33
N PHE A 54 -1.01 3.13 -6.26
CA PHE A 54 -1.54 4.15 -7.15
C PHE A 54 -1.25 5.53 -6.57
N PRO A 55 -0.41 6.36 -7.24
CA PRO A 55 -0.08 7.69 -6.72
C PRO A 55 -1.30 8.61 -6.65
N HIS A 56 -1.29 9.56 -5.70
CA HIS A 56 -2.41 10.47 -5.44
C HIS A 56 -2.88 11.25 -6.67
N LYS A 57 -2.00 11.53 -7.64
CA LYS A 57 -2.39 12.20 -8.90
C LYS A 57 -3.47 11.44 -9.69
N LEU A 58 -3.66 10.15 -9.38
CA LEU A 58 -4.67 9.28 -9.98
C LEU A 58 -6.03 9.32 -9.27
N LYS A 59 -6.23 10.20 -8.27
CA LYS A 59 -7.56 10.44 -7.67
C LYS A 59 -8.64 10.77 -8.71
N ARG A 60 -8.26 11.30 -9.88
CA ARG A 60 -9.18 11.53 -11.01
C ARG A 60 -9.68 10.26 -11.69
N CYS A 61 -8.98 9.15 -11.52
CA CYS A 61 -9.34 7.82 -12.01
C CYS A 61 -10.09 6.99 -10.94
N ASP A 62 -10.36 7.60 -9.78
CA ASP A 62 -11.00 6.94 -8.65
C ASP A 62 -12.41 7.50 -8.45
N ASP A 63 -13.43 6.73 -8.82
CA ASP A 63 -14.86 7.01 -8.60
C ASP A 63 -15.21 7.03 -7.09
N GLY A 64 -14.68 8.00 -6.35
CA GLY A 64 -14.98 8.23 -4.94
C GLY A 64 -14.47 7.16 -3.98
N LYS A 65 -13.54 6.28 -4.38
CA LYS A 65 -12.91 5.32 -3.46
C LYS A 65 -11.69 5.97 -2.78
N PRO A 66 -11.23 5.39 -1.65
CA PRO A 66 -10.14 5.99 -0.92
C PRO A 66 -8.81 5.55 -1.53
N ILE A 67 -8.26 6.33 -2.48
CA ILE A 67 -6.84 6.23 -2.87
C ILE A 67 -5.94 6.18 -1.63
N ASP A 68 -6.33 6.90 -0.57
CA ASP A 68 -5.58 7.01 0.68
C ASP A 68 -5.87 5.83 1.64
N GLY A 69 -6.68 4.86 1.19
CA GLY A 69 -7.12 3.71 1.96
C GLY A 69 -6.08 2.60 2.01
N VAL A 70 -6.14 1.79 3.07
CA VAL A 70 -5.21 0.68 3.33
C VAL A 70 -5.09 -0.31 2.15
N ALA A 71 -6.15 -0.46 1.34
CA ALA A 71 -6.15 -1.29 0.14
C ALA A 71 -5.19 -0.81 -0.97
N ASN A 72 -4.73 0.45 -0.91
CA ASN A 72 -3.75 1.02 -1.83
C ASN A 72 -2.39 1.34 -1.15
N LEU A 73 -2.32 1.33 0.18
CA LEU A 73 -1.09 1.59 0.93
C LEU A 73 -0.24 0.33 1.06
N VAL A 74 1.08 0.43 0.86
CA VAL A 74 2.05 -0.66 1.00
C VAL A 74 3.24 -0.25 1.85
N LEU A 75 3.94 -1.22 2.47
CA LEU A 75 5.23 -0.97 3.10
C LEU A 75 6.37 -1.17 2.09
N ALA A 76 7.24 -0.19 1.97
CA ALA A 76 8.36 -0.19 1.04
C ALA A 76 9.67 0.14 1.76
N CYS A 77 10.79 -0.38 1.26
CA CYS A 77 12.10 0.14 1.65
C CYS A 77 12.30 1.54 1.06
N THR A 78 13.23 2.29 1.64
CA THR A 78 13.60 3.63 1.18
C THR A 78 14.03 3.65 -0.28
N ASP A 79 14.76 2.63 -0.74
CA ASP A 79 15.33 2.62 -2.10
C ASP A 79 14.26 2.35 -3.17
N CYS A 80 13.23 1.58 -2.84
CA CYS A 80 12.09 1.37 -3.72
C CYS A 80 11.13 2.57 -3.71
N ASN A 81 11.00 3.27 -2.58
CA ASN A 81 10.06 4.38 -2.44
C ASN A 81 10.65 5.74 -2.85
N ARG A 82 11.96 5.94 -2.66
CA ARG A 82 12.68 7.22 -2.80
C ARG A 82 13.82 7.13 -3.83
N GLY A 83 14.46 8.27 -4.12
CA GLY A 83 15.56 8.39 -5.08
C GLY A 83 15.19 8.30 -6.58
N ALA A 84 16.10 8.67 -7.47
CA ALA A 84 15.80 8.75 -8.91
C ALA A 84 15.34 7.42 -9.56
N GLN A 85 15.62 6.28 -8.93
CA GLN A 85 15.21 4.94 -9.38
C GLN A 85 14.00 4.38 -8.62
N GLY A 86 13.52 5.08 -7.60
CA GLY A 86 12.36 4.69 -6.81
C GLY A 86 11.04 4.97 -7.52
N LYS A 87 9.95 4.43 -6.96
CA LYS A 87 8.62 4.51 -7.57
C LYS A 87 8.10 5.94 -7.65
N PHE A 88 8.08 6.70 -6.56
CA PHE A 88 7.38 7.99 -6.47
C PHE A 88 5.97 7.90 -7.11
N ASP A 89 5.74 8.74 -8.14
CA ASP A 89 4.50 8.85 -8.90
C ASP A 89 4.50 8.02 -10.20
N GLN A 90 5.46 7.13 -10.37
CA GLN A 90 5.48 6.22 -11.52
C GLN A 90 4.36 5.20 -11.42
N ILE A 91 3.84 4.79 -12.58
CA ILE A 91 2.82 3.74 -12.66
C ILE A 91 3.51 2.40 -12.46
N PRO A 92 3.08 1.55 -11.51
CA PRO A 92 3.70 0.25 -11.26
C PRO A 92 3.54 -0.68 -12.47
N ALA A 93 4.34 -1.74 -12.57
CA ALA A 93 4.10 -2.83 -13.53
C ALA A 93 2.93 -3.72 -13.09
N LEU A 94 2.29 -4.40 -14.05
CA LEU A 94 1.14 -5.30 -13.78
C LEU A 94 1.41 -6.36 -12.69
N PRO A 95 2.60 -6.99 -12.59
CA PRO A 95 2.87 -7.94 -11.50
C PRO A 95 2.77 -7.33 -10.09
N LEU A 96 3.03 -6.03 -9.93
CA LEU A 96 2.86 -5.34 -8.65
C LEU A 96 1.37 -5.09 -8.36
N LEU A 97 0.56 -4.88 -9.39
CA LEU A 97 -0.89 -4.75 -9.26
C LEU A 97 -1.54 -6.08 -8.86
N GLU A 98 -1.13 -7.18 -9.49
CA GLU A 98 -1.57 -8.54 -9.13
C GLU A 98 -1.19 -8.88 -7.68
N ARG A 99 0.02 -8.52 -7.27
CA ARG A 99 0.48 -8.68 -5.88
C ARG A 99 -0.38 -7.89 -4.89
N LEU A 100 -0.74 -6.65 -5.24
CA LEU A 100 -1.64 -5.84 -4.41
C LEU A 100 -3.01 -6.50 -4.28
N HIS A 101 -3.56 -7.01 -5.39
CA HIS A 101 -4.82 -7.75 -5.38
C HIS A 101 -4.74 -8.96 -4.43
N THR A 102 -3.72 -9.82 -4.57
CA THR A 102 -3.52 -10.99 -3.69
C THR A 102 -3.45 -10.60 -2.22
N ARG A 103 -2.69 -9.55 -1.88
CA ARG A 103 -2.60 -9.02 -0.51
C ARG A 103 -3.96 -8.52 0.00
N ASN A 104 -4.70 -7.78 -0.82
CA ASN A 104 -6.01 -7.27 -0.43
C ASN A 104 -7.02 -8.39 -0.20
N GLU A 105 -7.02 -9.44 -1.04
CA GLU A 105 -7.84 -10.65 -0.82
C GLU A 105 -7.46 -11.38 0.47
N TYR A 106 -6.19 -11.37 0.87
CA TYR A 106 -5.77 -11.91 2.16
C TYR A 106 -6.34 -11.09 3.33
N LEU A 107 -6.18 -9.77 3.31
CA LEU A 107 -6.66 -8.88 4.38
C LEU A 107 -8.19 -8.88 4.52
N ILE A 108 -8.94 -8.97 3.41
CA ILE A 108 -10.41 -9.09 3.43
C ILE A 108 -10.83 -10.39 4.12
N ARG A 109 -10.20 -11.52 3.77
CA ARG A 109 -10.49 -12.82 4.39
C ARG A 109 -10.11 -12.86 5.87
N SER A 110 -9.09 -12.12 6.29
CA SER A 110 -8.67 -12.05 7.69
C SER A 110 -9.52 -11.10 8.55
N HIS A 111 -10.70 -10.69 8.10
CA HIS A 111 -11.68 -9.88 8.84
C HIS A 111 -11.21 -8.46 9.18
N HIS A 112 -10.24 -7.93 8.43
CA HIS A 112 -9.99 -6.49 8.43
C HIS A 112 -11.03 -5.80 7.54
N PRO A 113 -11.65 -4.69 7.98
CA PRO A 113 -12.66 -3.98 7.20
C PRO A 113 -12.02 -3.26 6.01
N LEU A 114 -11.72 -4.01 4.94
CA LEU A 114 -11.35 -3.49 3.64
C LEU A 114 -12.54 -3.69 2.71
N GLN A 115 -13.36 -2.65 2.57
CA GLN A 115 -14.46 -2.68 1.63
C GLN A 115 -14.07 -1.98 0.33
N THR A 116 -13.64 -2.79 -0.63
CA THR A 116 -13.79 -2.43 -2.05
C THR A 116 -14.53 -3.59 -2.70
N GLY A 117 -15.66 -3.37 -3.36
CA GLY A 117 -16.34 -4.37 -4.19
C GLY A 117 -17.00 -5.57 -3.48
N ALA A 118 -18.25 -5.88 -3.86
CA ALA A 118 -19.03 -7.00 -3.33
C ALA A 118 -18.49 -8.40 -3.70
N SER A 119 -17.61 -8.51 -4.71
CA SER A 119 -16.97 -9.77 -5.13
C SER A 119 -15.51 -9.56 -5.50
N ARG A 120 -14.72 -10.65 -5.50
CA ARG A 120 -13.30 -10.66 -5.91
C ARG A 120 -13.10 -10.12 -7.32
N GLU A 121 -13.95 -10.54 -8.25
CA GLU A 121 -13.92 -10.08 -9.63
C GLU A 121 -14.14 -8.56 -9.73
N LYS A 122 -15.14 -8.02 -9.02
CA LYS A 122 -15.38 -6.56 -8.98
C LYS A 122 -14.19 -5.79 -8.42
N ARG A 123 -13.47 -6.36 -7.45
CA ARG A 123 -12.23 -5.77 -6.91
C ARG A 123 -11.10 -5.78 -7.93
N GLN A 124 -10.91 -6.89 -8.63
CA GLN A 124 -9.89 -7.01 -9.66
C GLN A 124 -10.16 -6.06 -10.83
N ASN A 125 -11.40 -6.02 -11.33
CA ASN A 125 -11.78 -5.13 -12.43
C ASN A 125 -11.58 -3.67 -12.03
N TYR A 126 -11.95 -3.28 -10.81
CA TYR A 126 -11.69 -1.92 -10.33
C TYR A 126 -10.20 -1.55 -10.37
N LEU A 127 -9.32 -2.44 -9.87
CA LEU A 127 -7.88 -2.21 -9.89
C LEU A 127 -7.36 -2.07 -11.34
N GLN A 128 -7.89 -2.87 -12.26
CA GLN A 128 -7.54 -2.81 -13.69
C GLN A 128 -8.04 -1.53 -14.36
N ASP A 129 -9.25 -1.07 -14.05
CA ASP A 129 -9.84 0.15 -14.59
C ASP A 129 -9.06 1.39 -14.13
N ALA A 130 -8.72 1.45 -12.83
CA ALA A 130 -7.87 2.50 -12.27
C ALA A 130 -6.50 2.52 -12.96
N TYR A 131 -5.91 1.34 -13.19
CA TYR A 131 -4.62 1.19 -13.87
C TYR A 131 -4.66 1.64 -15.34
N ASN A 132 -5.73 1.28 -16.06
CA ASN A 132 -5.93 1.66 -17.45
C ASN A 132 -6.12 3.18 -17.57
N CYS A 133 -6.97 3.77 -16.74
CA CYS A 133 -7.15 5.22 -16.68
C CYS A 133 -5.84 5.94 -16.35
N ALA A 134 -5.06 5.44 -15.39
CA ALA A 134 -3.77 6.01 -15.02
C ALA A 134 -2.77 6.01 -16.17
N THR A 135 -2.75 4.92 -16.95
CA THR A 135 -1.89 4.80 -18.13
C THR A 135 -2.25 5.86 -19.18
N VAL A 136 -3.53 6.05 -19.44
CA VAL A 136 -4.02 7.07 -20.39
C VAL A 136 -3.71 8.49 -19.87
N PHE A 137 -4.05 8.78 -18.61
CA PHE A 137 -3.93 10.11 -18.03
C PHE A 137 -2.48 10.59 -17.90
N THR A 138 -1.57 9.68 -17.54
CA THR A 138 -0.15 10.04 -17.40
C THR A 138 0.60 10.09 -18.72
N GLY A 139 0.04 9.55 -19.80
CA GLY A 139 0.75 9.32 -21.06
C GLY A 139 1.97 8.40 -20.93
N SER A 140 2.13 7.73 -19.77
CA SER A 140 3.31 6.93 -19.46
C SER A 140 3.08 5.46 -19.79
N TRP A 141 3.68 5.05 -20.89
CA TRP A 141 3.82 3.65 -21.28
C TRP A 141 4.91 2.94 -20.48
N GLN A 142 5.87 3.70 -19.94
CA GLN A 142 6.89 3.16 -19.04
C GLN A 142 6.25 2.81 -17.70
N LYS A 143 6.43 1.54 -17.31
CA LYS A 143 5.96 0.97 -16.04
C LYS A 143 7.14 0.73 -15.13
N TRP A 144 6.98 1.09 -13.86
CA TRP A 144 8.02 0.95 -12.86
C TRP A 144 7.97 -0.42 -12.20
N GLN A 145 9.14 -1.04 -12.07
CA GLN A 145 9.35 -2.23 -11.25
C GLN A 145 10.74 -2.17 -10.64
N PRO A 146 10.91 -2.61 -9.39
CA PRO A 146 12.23 -2.69 -8.77
C PRO A 146 12.98 -3.93 -9.28
N ARG A 147 14.28 -3.99 -8.97
CA ARG A 147 14.98 -5.26 -8.93
C ARG A 147 14.52 -6.06 -7.70
N ALA A 148 14.32 -7.37 -7.86
CA ALA A 148 14.08 -8.24 -6.71
C ALA A 148 15.39 -8.43 -5.91
N GLU A 149 15.34 -8.20 -4.60
CA GLU A 149 16.47 -8.27 -3.66
C GLU A 149 16.25 -9.31 -2.56
N GLY A 150 15.19 -10.10 -2.66
CA GLY A 150 14.86 -11.15 -1.69
C GLY A 150 13.90 -12.17 -2.25
N VAL A 151 13.60 -13.19 -1.43
CA VAL A 151 12.66 -14.24 -1.80
C VAL A 151 11.23 -13.70 -1.76
N ALA A 152 10.47 -13.99 -2.82
CA ALA A 152 9.05 -13.64 -2.88
C ALA A 152 8.28 -14.27 -1.72
N VAL A 153 7.47 -13.47 -1.03
CA VAL A 153 6.74 -13.85 0.20
C VAL A 153 5.23 -14.02 -0.02
N PHE A 154 4.80 -14.25 -1.26
CA PHE A 154 3.40 -14.26 -1.66
C PHE A 154 3.02 -15.56 -2.35
#